data_AF-G1UZ38-F1
#
_entry.id   AF-G1UZ38-F1
#
_cell.length_a   1.000
_cell.length_b   1.000
_cell.length_c   1.000
_cell.angle_alpha   90.00
_cell.angle_beta   90.00
_cell.angle_gamma   90.00
#
_symmetry.space_group_name_H-M   'P 1'
#
loop_
_entity.id
_entity.type
_entity.pdbx_description
1 polymer ?
#
loop_
_entity_poly.entity_id
_entity_poly.type
_entity_poly.pdbx_seq_one_letter_code
_entity_poly.pdbx_strand_id
1 'polypeptide(L)'
;MPNHAAFNWKFHRIGGLDQVTLRTPEELLHLNELDPKLWVALSCPIDKLQFDARTLELLDADKDGRIRVQEVLDAVRWTVDRLSDPALLAESRPELALEEIRQDTDEGRLLYSTASRILTQSGKEGALTQEDVAEAIDAATQTAFNGDGVMTPHPSFDPDMNRFIEDIVATTGGATDAGGQQGATLELAQTFMRNIQDYKAWFDELAAYADTFPLGSGTDTAFQIFQSVRPKIDDYFTRCQLVAFDVRASDAL
;
A
#
# COMPACT_ATOMS: atom_id res chain seq x y z
N MET A 1 -0.03 28.84 -38.68
CA MET A 1 0.30 28.30 -37.36
C MET A 1 0.96 29.41 -36.56
N PRO A 2 0.53 29.71 -35.32
CA PRO A 2 1.20 30.73 -34.53
C PRO A 2 2.63 30.26 -34.27
N ASN A 3 3.59 31.12 -34.62
CA ASN A 3 5.00 30.91 -34.42
C ASN A 3 5.28 31.17 -32.92
N HIS A 4 5.19 30.15 -32.07
CA HIS A 4 5.72 30.26 -30.71
C HIS A 4 7.23 30.48 -30.83
N ALA A 5 7.72 31.64 -30.39
CA ALA A 5 9.15 31.86 -30.28
C ALA A 5 9.73 30.76 -29.38
N ALA A 6 10.71 30.01 -29.89
CA ALA A 6 11.34 28.95 -29.12
C ALA A 6 11.94 29.51 -27.83
N PHE A 7 11.72 28.82 -26.70
CA PHE A 7 12.30 29.21 -25.42
C PHE A 7 13.83 29.23 -25.49
N ASN A 8 14.46 30.28 -24.97
CA ASN A 8 15.90 30.48 -25.02
C ASN A 8 16.58 29.74 -23.86
N TRP A 9 17.00 28.50 -24.09
CA TRP A 9 17.73 27.69 -23.13
C TRP A 9 19.14 28.21 -22.85
N LYS A 10 19.54 28.16 -21.59
CA LYS A 10 20.93 28.41 -21.15
C LYS A 10 21.68 27.10 -21.05
N PHE A 11 22.94 27.11 -21.47
CA PHE A 11 23.80 25.93 -21.52
C PHE A 11 25.05 26.13 -20.67
N HIS A 12 25.52 25.04 -20.07
CA HIS A 12 26.80 24.96 -19.40
C HIS A 12 27.61 23.78 -19.95
N ARG A 13 28.89 24.02 -20.23
CA ARG A 13 29.80 23.01 -20.79
C ARG A 13 30.39 22.17 -19.66
N ILE A 14 30.04 20.89 -19.60
CA ILE A 14 30.57 19.93 -18.62
C ILE A 14 31.12 18.71 -19.37
N GLY A 15 32.39 18.36 -19.12
CA GLY A 15 33.00 17.17 -19.72
C GLY A 15 32.99 17.14 -21.26
N GLY A 16 32.98 18.31 -21.91
CA GLY A 16 32.95 18.43 -23.36
C GLY A 16 31.54 18.46 -23.98
N LEU A 17 30.48 18.25 -23.20
CA LEU A 17 29.08 18.29 -23.63
C LEU A 17 28.40 19.57 -23.17
N ASP A 18 27.56 20.16 -24.03
CA ASP A 18 26.67 21.26 -23.64
C ASP A 18 25.44 20.69 -22.95
N GLN A 19 25.25 21.03 -21.67
CA GLN A 19 24.09 20.62 -20.89
C GLN A 19 23.20 21.81 -20.61
N VAL A 20 21.88 21.63 -20.71
CA VAL A 20 20.92 22.66 -20.33
C VAL A 20 20.99 22.91 -18.83
N THR A 21 20.95 24.18 -18.43
CA THR A 21 20.84 24.55 -17.02
C THR A 21 19.39 24.76 -16.63
N LEU A 22 18.98 24.19 -15.49
CA LEU A 22 17.68 24.41 -14.87
C LEU A 22 17.93 25.16 -13.55
N ARG A 23 17.79 26.49 -13.57
CA ARG A 23 18.03 27.37 -12.42
C ARG A 23 16.90 28.35 -12.18
N THR A 24 16.09 28.60 -13.20
CA THR A 24 15.02 29.59 -13.15
C THR A 24 13.66 28.92 -13.25
N PRO A 25 12.62 29.54 -12.68
CA PRO A 25 11.25 29.05 -12.80
C PRO A 25 10.80 28.90 -14.26
N GLU A 26 11.18 29.85 -15.12
CA GLU A 26 10.81 29.84 -16.52
C GLU A 26 11.39 28.61 -17.24
N GLU A 27 12.62 28.21 -16.91
CA GLU A 27 13.23 26.98 -17.45
C GLU A 27 12.46 25.71 -17.03
N LEU A 28 11.88 25.67 -15.83
CA LEU A 28 11.04 24.55 -15.38
C LEU A 28 9.66 24.58 -16.04
N LEU A 29 9.06 25.76 -16.20
CA LEU A 29 7.76 25.94 -16.85
C LEU A 29 7.78 25.52 -18.32
N HIS A 30 8.90 25.72 -19.01
CA HIS A 30 9.10 25.31 -20.40
C HIS A 30 9.79 23.95 -20.56
N LEU A 31 9.99 23.19 -19.48
CA LEU A 31 10.75 21.92 -19.51
C LEU A 31 10.17 20.88 -20.48
N ASN A 32 8.85 20.90 -20.69
CA ASN A 32 8.15 20.06 -21.65
C ASN A 32 8.47 20.39 -23.13
N GLU A 33 9.00 21.58 -23.41
CA GLU A 33 9.44 22.01 -24.74
C GLU A 33 10.90 21.65 -25.04
N LEU A 34 11.64 21.14 -24.04
CA LEU A 34 13.04 20.80 -24.18
C LEU A 34 13.22 19.60 -25.15
N ASP A 35 14.07 19.76 -26.17
CA ASP A 35 14.38 18.66 -27.10
C ASP A 35 14.93 17.44 -26.31
N PRO A 36 14.30 16.25 -26.44
CA PRO A 36 14.76 15.02 -25.78
C PRO A 36 16.25 14.70 -25.98
N LYS A 37 16.86 15.16 -27.08
CA LYS A 37 18.31 14.95 -27.37
C LYS A 37 19.23 15.71 -26.42
N LEU A 38 18.73 16.73 -25.73
CA LEU A 38 19.48 17.53 -24.77
C LEU A 38 19.48 16.92 -23.36
N TRP A 39 18.72 15.84 -23.14
CA TRP A 39 18.74 15.08 -21.90
C TRP A 39 19.96 14.18 -21.85
N VAL A 40 20.74 14.27 -20.78
CA VAL A 40 21.95 13.45 -20.58
C VAL A 40 21.61 11.96 -20.40
N ALA A 41 20.47 11.68 -19.77
CA ALA A 41 19.94 10.35 -19.58
C ALA A 41 18.41 10.36 -19.73
N LEU A 42 17.88 9.32 -20.36
CA LEU A 42 16.42 9.13 -20.50
C LEU A 42 15.82 8.35 -19.32
N SER A 43 16.67 7.76 -18.49
CA SER A 43 16.31 7.00 -17.30
C SER A 43 17.44 7.08 -16.27
N CYS A 44 17.09 7.28 -14.99
CA CYS A 44 17.99 7.37 -13.86
C CYS A 44 17.54 6.42 -12.75
N PRO A 45 18.42 5.58 -12.17
CA PRO A 45 18.03 4.75 -11.02
C PRO A 45 17.71 5.62 -9.80
N ILE A 46 16.80 5.16 -8.94
CA ILE A 46 16.50 5.84 -7.67
C ILE A 46 17.52 5.53 -6.55
N ASP A 47 18.39 4.54 -6.75
CA ASP A 47 19.40 4.15 -5.76
C ASP A 47 20.75 4.87 -5.97
N LYS A 48 21.51 5.02 -4.88
CA LYS A 48 22.91 5.52 -4.89
C LYS A 48 23.09 6.94 -5.44
N LEU A 49 22.02 7.73 -5.49
CA LEU A 49 22.07 9.17 -5.71
C LEU A 49 22.28 9.90 -4.38
N GLN A 50 23.08 10.98 -4.40
CA GLN A 50 23.18 11.89 -3.27
C GLN A 50 22.00 12.87 -3.30
N PHE A 51 20.81 12.34 -3.07
CA PHE A 51 19.54 13.08 -3.09
C PHE A 51 18.58 12.48 -2.04
N ASP A 52 17.52 13.21 -1.68
CA ASP A 52 16.49 12.71 -0.77
C ASP A 52 15.80 11.46 -1.35
N ALA A 53 15.91 10.33 -0.65
CA ALA A 53 15.40 9.05 -1.13
C ALA A 53 13.88 9.05 -1.30
N ARG A 54 13.16 9.73 -0.39
CA ARG A 54 11.71 9.80 -0.43
C ARG A 54 11.21 10.56 -1.65
N THR A 55 11.87 11.66 -1.99
CA THR A 55 11.56 12.42 -3.22
C THR A 55 11.79 11.57 -4.46
N LEU A 56 12.88 10.77 -4.52
CA LEU A 56 13.11 9.86 -5.64
C LEU A 56 12.03 8.78 -5.75
N GLU A 57 11.57 8.22 -4.63
CA GLU A 57 10.44 7.28 -4.60
C GLU A 57 9.13 7.91 -5.08
N LEU A 58 8.91 9.20 -4.81
CA LEU A 58 7.71 9.91 -5.29
C LEU A 58 7.77 10.18 -6.80
N LEU A 59 8.97 10.39 -7.35
CA LEU A 59 9.17 10.58 -8.79
C LEU A 59 9.05 9.27 -9.58
N ASP A 60 9.44 8.14 -9.00
CA ASP A 60 9.22 6.80 -9.59
C ASP A 60 7.74 6.40 -9.43
N ALA A 61 6.93 6.75 -10.43
CA ALA A 61 5.47 6.63 -10.36
C ALA A 61 5.03 5.17 -10.56
N ASP A 62 5.74 4.41 -11.39
CA ASP A 62 5.43 3.00 -11.67
C ASP A 62 6.12 1.99 -10.73
N LYS A 63 7.00 2.47 -9.85
CA LYS A 63 7.70 1.68 -8.83
C LYS A 63 8.67 0.66 -9.43
N ASP A 64 9.26 0.95 -10.59
CA ASP A 64 10.24 0.07 -11.24
C ASP A 64 11.70 0.33 -10.79
N GLY A 65 11.91 1.31 -9.92
CA GLY A 65 13.21 1.72 -9.40
C GLY A 65 13.96 2.68 -10.32
N ARG A 66 13.32 3.26 -11.34
CA ARG A 66 13.94 4.15 -12.31
C ARG A 66 13.03 5.33 -12.67
N ILE A 67 13.58 6.54 -12.58
CA ILE A 67 12.91 7.76 -13.00
C ILE A 67 13.20 8.01 -14.49
N ARG A 68 12.16 8.22 -15.27
CA ARG A 68 12.20 8.56 -16.70
C ARG A 68 11.87 10.03 -16.92
N VAL A 69 12.24 10.55 -18.10
CA VAL A 69 11.98 11.95 -18.49
C VAL A 69 10.51 12.34 -18.28
N GLN A 70 9.59 11.47 -18.69
CA GLN A 70 8.16 11.77 -18.59
C GLN A 70 7.70 11.95 -17.13
N GLU A 71 8.24 11.18 -16.19
CA GLU A 71 7.90 11.28 -14.78
C GLU A 71 8.40 12.60 -14.17
N VAL A 72 9.58 13.06 -14.59
CA VAL A 72 10.09 14.38 -14.22
C VAL A 72 9.18 15.49 -14.77
N LEU A 73 8.77 15.39 -16.04
CA LEU A 73 7.85 16.36 -16.66
C LEU A 73 6.50 16.39 -15.95
N ASP A 74 5.96 15.22 -15.61
CA ASP A 74 4.68 15.10 -14.92
C ASP A 74 4.77 15.65 -13.49
N ALA A 75 5.87 15.42 -12.77
CA ALA A 75 6.11 15.96 -11.43
C ALA A 75 6.25 17.50 -11.43
N VAL A 76 6.97 18.06 -12.42
CA VAL A 76 7.08 19.51 -12.58
C VAL A 76 5.70 20.11 -12.87
N ARG A 77 4.95 19.56 -13.83
CA ARG A 77 3.59 20.02 -14.14
C ARG A 77 2.69 19.94 -12.90
N TRP A 78 2.70 18.80 -12.21
CA TRP A 78 1.89 18.59 -11.01
C TRP A 78 2.15 19.65 -9.94
N THR A 79 3.41 20.00 -9.72
CA THR A 79 3.83 21.01 -8.73
C THR A 79 3.44 22.41 -9.17
N VAL A 80 3.73 22.79 -10.42
CA VAL A 80 3.37 24.10 -11.00
C VAL A 80 1.87 24.34 -10.93
N ASP A 81 1.05 23.32 -11.22
CA ASP A 81 -0.40 23.44 -11.19
C ASP A 81 -0.97 23.72 -9.78
N ARG A 82 -0.18 23.50 -8.73
CA ARG A 82 -0.57 23.57 -7.30
C ARG A 82 0.08 24.70 -6.52
N LEU A 83 1.06 25.40 -7.10
CA LEU A 83 1.68 26.57 -6.49
C LEU A 83 1.00 27.86 -6.97
N SER A 84 0.85 28.83 -6.06
CA SER A 84 0.33 30.16 -6.40
C SER A 84 1.33 30.96 -7.26
N ASP A 85 2.63 30.72 -7.04
CA ASP A 85 3.72 31.21 -7.86
C ASP A 85 4.69 30.05 -8.21
N PRO A 86 4.80 29.66 -9.50
CA PRO A 86 5.78 28.68 -9.94
C PRO A 86 7.23 29.06 -9.65
N ALA A 87 7.50 30.34 -9.37
CA ALA A 87 8.85 30.81 -9.05
C ALA A 87 9.48 30.15 -7.84
N LEU A 88 8.63 29.72 -6.90
CA LEU A 88 9.02 29.14 -5.64
C LEU A 88 9.77 27.80 -5.81
N LEU A 89 9.55 27.09 -6.92
CA LEU A 89 10.29 25.85 -7.24
C LEU A 89 11.80 26.05 -7.35
N ALA A 90 12.25 27.23 -7.79
CA ALA A 90 13.67 27.52 -7.94
C ALA A 90 14.36 27.88 -6.62
N GLU A 91 13.61 28.18 -5.55
CA GLU A 91 14.14 28.80 -4.35
C GLU A 91 14.78 27.83 -3.35
N SER A 92 14.75 26.52 -3.59
CA SER A 92 15.45 25.50 -2.78
C SER A 92 15.25 25.68 -1.26
N ARG A 93 14.02 25.99 -0.85
CA ARG A 93 13.62 26.18 0.55
C ARG A 93 13.11 24.88 1.16
N PRO A 94 13.36 24.63 2.46
CA PRO A 94 12.87 23.43 3.15
C PRO A 94 11.41 23.53 3.60
N GLU A 95 10.81 24.72 3.52
CA GLU A 95 9.45 25.00 4.00
C GLU A 95 8.56 25.46 2.84
N LEU A 96 7.29 25.07 2.89
CA LEU A 96 6.22 25.53 1.99
C LEU A 96 5.19 26.29 2.81
N ALA A 97 5.01 27.59 2.53
CA ALA A 97 4.01 28.39 3.23
C ALA A 97 2.60 28.04 2.73
N LEU A 98 1.62 28.06 3.64
CA LEU A 98 0.25 27.67 3.33
C LEU A 98 -0.39 28.59 2.26
N GLU A 99 0.00 29.86 2.24
CA GLU A 99 -0.41 30.85 1.24
C GLU A 99 0.19 30.63 -0.15
N GLU A 100 1.24 29.82 -0.25
CA GLU A 100 1.89 29.46 -1.52
C GLU A 100 1.15 28.33 -2.25
N ILE A 101 0.17 27.69 -1.60
CA ILE A 101 -0.70 26.68 -2.22
C ILE A 101 -1.83 27.36 -2.97
N ARG A 102 -1.95 27.04 -4.25
CA ARG A 102 -3.00 27.53 -5.15
C ARG A 102 -4.37 26.98 -4.75
N GLN A 103 -5.41 27.82 -4.77
CA GLN A 103 -6.77 27.46 -4.28
C GLN A 103 -7.91 27.71 -5.29
N ASP A 104 -7.60 28.11 -6.52
CA ASP A 104 -8.61 28.29 -7.57
C ASP A 104 -9.06 26.97 -8.22
N THR A 105 -8.32 25.87 -8.03
CA THR A 105 -8.67 24.51 -8.46
C THR A 105 -9.23 23.66 -7.31
N ASP A 106 -9.99 22.61 -7.63
CA ASP A 106 -10.50 21.67 -6.61
C ASP A 106 -9.35 20.93 -5.92
N GLU A 107 -8.36 20.48 -6.69
CA GLU A 107 -7.17 19.80 -6.17
C GLU A 107 -6.33 20.71 -5.28
N GLY A 108 -6.22 21.99 -5.64
CA GLY A 108 -5.50 23.00 -4.87
C GLY A 108 -6.20 23.30 -3.53
N ARG A 109 -7.53 23.44 -3.52
CA ARG A 109 -8.32 23.58 -2.29
C ARG A 109 -8.18 22.37 -1.38
N LEU A 110 -8.21 21.16 -1.96
CA LEU A 110 -8.00 19.95 -1.20
C LEU A 110 -6.60 19.92 -0.57
N LEU A 111 -5.56 20.21 -1.34
CA LEU A 111 -4.18 20.25 -0.84
C LEU A 111 -4.02 21.29 0.28
N TYR A 112 -4.56 22.50 0.11
CA TYR A 112 -4.56 23.54 1.12
C TYR A 112 -5.25 23.07 2.41
N SER A 113 -6.43 22.44 2.29
CA SER A 113 -7.17 21.96 3.45
C SER A 113 -6.40 20.87 4.22
N THR A 114 -5.72 19.97 3.51
CA THR A 114 -4.86 18.94 4.08
C THR A 114 -3.67 19.57 4.79
N ALA A 115 -2.96 20.48 4.13
CA ALA A 115 -1.82 21.20 4.70
C ALA A 115 -2.21 21.97 5.97
N SER A 116 -3.32 22.71 5.93
CA SER A 116 -3.87 23.43 7.08
C SER A 116 -4.23 22.49 8.23
N ARG A 117 -4.77 21.30 7.94
CA ARG A 117 -5.09 20.30 8.95
C ARG A 117 -3.84 19.75 9.63
N ILE A 118 -2.80 19.46 8.86
CA ILE A 118 -1.50 19.00 9.40
C ILE A 118 -0.95 20.04 10.38
N LEU A 119 -0.87 21.30 9.96
CA LEU A 119 -0.42 22.40 10.82
C LEU A 119 -1.22 22.49 12.12
N THR A 120 -2.54 22.43 12.03
CA THR A 120 -3.44 22.49 13.20
C THR A 120 -3.21 21.31 14.15
N GLN A 121 -3.03 20.09 13.62
CA GLN A 121 -2.79 18.89 14.43
C GLN A 121 -1.43 18.93 15.12
N SER A 122 -0.42 19.48 14.46
CA SER A 122 0.94 19.64 15.00
C SER A 122 1.10 20.90 15.87
N GLY A 123 0.05 21.71 16.04
CA GLY A 123 0.10 22.96 16.80
C GLY A 123 1.02 24.02 16.19
N LYS A 124 1.25 23.96 14.87
CA LYS A 124 2.09 24.88 14.10
C LYS A 124 1.22 25.83 13.26
N GLU A 125 1.80 26.95 12.83
CA GLU A 125 1.15 27.92 11.96
C GLU A 125 2.08 28.32 10.81
N GLY A 126 1.50 28.70 9.67
CA GLY A 126 2.24 29.33 8.57
C GLY A 126 2.78 28.37 7.51
N ALA A 127 3.79 27.56 7.83
CA ALA A 127 4.53 26.77 6.83
C ALA A 127 4.79 25.33 7.27
N LEU A 128 4.85 24.44 6.27
CA LEU A 128 5.10 23.01 6.43
C LEU A 128 6.47 22.62 5.91
N THR A 129 7.13 21.72 6.62
CA THR A 129 8.32 20.99 6.16
C THR A 129 7.95 19.60 5.66
N GLN A 130 8.90 18.93 5.00
CA GLN A 130 8.76 17.51 4.65
C GLN A 130 8.60 16.62 5.91
N GLU A 131 9.28 16.99 7.01
CA GLU A 131 9.20 16.28 8.29
C GLU A 131 7.80 16.38 8.90
N ASP A 132 7.17 17.57 8.87
CA ASP A 132 5.80 17.76 9.33
C ASP A 132 4.79 16.86 8.61
N VAL A 133 4.96 16.73 7.29
CA VAL A 133 4.10 15.87 6.47
C VAL A 133 4.33 14.39 6.80
N ALA A 134 5.59 13.98 7.00
CA ALA A 134 5.92 12.61 7.39
C ALA A 134 5.32 12.24 8.76
N GLU A 135 5.50 13.09 9.77
CA GLU A 135 4.92 12.90 11.11
C GLU A 135 3.39 12.82 11.05
N ALA A 136 2.74 13.65 10.23
CA ALA A 136 1.29 13.62 10.08
C ALA A 136 0.78 12.35 9.38
N ILE A 137 1.52 11.82 8.40
CA ILE A 137 1.21 10.53 7.77
C ILE A 137 1.35 9.40 8.80
N ASP A 138 2.44 9.38 9.56
CA ASP A 138 2.68 8.38 10.59
C ASP A 138 1.60 8.43 11.68
N ALA A 139 1.20 9.62 12.13
CA ALA A 139 0.11 9.80 13.07
C ALA A 139 -1.22 9.33 12.48
N ALA A 140 -1.50 9.63 11.21
CA ALA A 140 -2.75 9.23 10.55
C ALA A 140 -2.86 7.71 10.42
N THR A 141 -1.79 7.01 10.04
CA THR A 141 -1.79 5.53 9.91
C THR A 141 -1.97 4.82 11.25
N GLN A 142 -1.70 5.48 12.38
CA GLN A 142 -1.94 4.93 13.72
C GLN A 142 -3.37 5.15 14.22
N THR A 143 -4.19 5.93 13.53
CA THR A 143 -5.58 6.15 13.95
C THR A 143 -6.47 4.98 13.58
N ALA A 144 -7.37 4.61 14.49
CA ALA A 144 -8.38 3.56 14.27
C ALA A 144 -9.27 3.79 13.03
N PHE A 145 -9.43 5.06 12.62
CA PHE A 145 -10.26 5.48 11.50
C PHE A 145 -9.45 6.38 10.56
N ASN A 146 -8.40 5.83 9.97
CA ASN A 146 -7.53 6.55 9.03
C ASN A 146 -8.20 6.81 7.65
N GLY A 147 -9.30 6.11 7.36
CA GLY A 147 -10.13 6.31 6.18
C GLY A 147 -9.74 5.48 4.95
N ASP A 148 -8.85 4.51 5.09
CA ASP A 148 -8.43 3.63 3.99
C ASP A 148 -9.41 2.47 3.70
N GLY A 149 -10.38 2.26 4.59
CA GLY A 149 -11.41 1.22 4.49
C GLY A 149 -11.00 -0.12 5.07
N VAL A 150 -9.84 -0.21 5.73
CA VAL A 150 -9.31 -1.40 6.40
C VAL A 150 -9.33 -1.17 7.92
N MET A 151 -10.11 -1.98 8.64
CA MET A 151 -10.14 -1.90 10.11
C MET A 151 -9.14 -2.87 10.70
N THR A 152 -8.13 -2.35 11.40
CA THR A 152 -7.14 -3.15 12.14
C THR A 152 -7.51 -3.25 13.62
N PRO A 153 -7.09 -4.30 14.34
CA PRO A 153 -7.29 -4.35 15.78
C PRO A 153 -6.67 -3.12 16.45
N HIS A 154 -7.46 -2.39 17.25
CA HIS A 154 -7.04 -1.13 17.82
C HIS A 154 -7.45 -1.01 19.30
N PRO A 155 -6.61 -0.44 20.19
CA PRO A 155 -6.90 -0.32 21.63
C PRO A 155 -8.16 0.48 21.99
N SER A 156 -8.64 1.33 21.07
CA SER A 156 -9.88 2.11 21.28
C SER A 156 -11.15 1.28 21.04
N PHE A 157 -11.05 0.13 20.39
CA PHE A 157 -12.19 -0.75 20.17
C PHE A 157 -12.45 -1.61 21.39
N ASP A 158 -13.70 -2.02 21.56
CA ASP A 158 -14.04 -3.00 22.56
C ASP A 158 -13.38 -4.37 22.23
N PRO A 159 -13.11 -5.21 23.24
CA PRO A 159 -12.44 -6.49 23.02
C PRO A 159 -13.17 -7.44 22.06
N ASP A 160 -14.50 -7.37 21.97
CA ASP A 160 -15.27 -8.24 21.09
C ASP A 160 -15.13 -7.80 19.62
N MET A 161 -15.07 -6.50 19.36
CA MET A 161 -14.77 -5.94 18.04
C MET A 161 -13.36 -6.30 17.58
N ASN A 162 -12.36 -6.18 18.46
CA ASN A 162 -10.99 -6.59 18.13
C ASN A 162 -10.93 -8.08 17.79
N ARG A 163 -11.56 -8.94 18.59
CA ARG A 163 -11.64 -10.37 18.29
C ARG A 163 -12.35 -10.64 16.97
N PHE A 164 -13.43 -9.92 16.66
CA PHE A 164 -14.14 -10.05 15.39
C PHE A 164 -13.23 -9.73 14.18
N ILE A 165 -12.46 -8.64 14.27
CA ILE A 165 -11.48 -8.28 13.23
C ILE A 165 -10.40 -9.36 13.11
N GLU A 166 -9.86 -9.84 14.23
CA GLU A 166 -8.86 -10.92 14.26
C GLU A 166 -9.38 -12.22 13.61
N ASP A 167 -10.61 -12.61 13.91
CA ASP A 167 -11.25 -13.81 13.32
C ASP A 167 -11.45 -13.67 11.81
N ILE A 168 -11.83 -12.48 11.32
CA ILE A 168 -11.91 -12.20 9.87
C ILE A 168 -10.54 -12.35 9.23
N VAL A 169 -9.51 -11.73 9.80
CA VAL A 169 -8.14 -11.79 9.25
C VAL A 169 -7.64 -13.23 9.23
N ALA A 170 -7.83 -13.98 10.31
CA ALA A 170 -7.39 -15.37 10.41
C ALA A 170 -8.05 -16.31 9.39
N THR A 171 -9.30 -16.03 9.01
CA THR A 171 -10.09 -16.89 8.10
C THR A 171 -10.02 -16.47 6.64
N THR A 172 -9.83 -15.17 6.36
CA THR A 172 -9.85 -14.61 5.00
C THR A 172 -8.48 -14.22 4.47
N GLY A 173 -7.47 -14.16 5.34
CA GLY A 173 -6.14 -13.62 5.01
C GLY A 173 -6.00 -12.12 5.24
N GLY A 174 -7.11 -11.40 5.43
CA GLY A 174 -7.12 -9.96 5.67
C GLY A 174 -6.82 -9.10 4.44
N ALA A 175 -6.77 -7.80 4.66
CA ALA A 175 -6.25 -6.82 3.73
C ALA A 175 -5.20 -5.94 4.44
N THR A 176 -4.18 -5.51 3.70
CA THR A 176 -3.16 -4.61 4.23
C THR A 176 -3.69 -3.19 4.33
N ASP A 177 -3.72 -2.65 5.55
CA ASP A 177 -4.01 -1.25 5.87
C ASP A 177 -2.87 -0.32 5.41
N ALA A 178 -3.14 0.98 5.30
CA ALA A 178 -2.16 2.03 5.01
C ALA A 178 -0.96 2.02 5.98
N GLY A 179 -1.14 1.59 7.23
CA GLY A 179 -0.07 1.38 8.22
C GLY A 179 0.70 0.06 8.07
N GLY A 180 0.37 -0.78 7.08
CA GLY A 180 1.02 -2.07 6.82
C GLY A 180 0.51 -3.24 7.66
N GLN A 181 -0.44 -2.99 8.57
CA GLN A 181 -1.06 -4.04 9.39
C GLN A 181 -2.13 -4.79 8.60
N GLN A 182 -2.42 -6.04 8.99
CA GLN A 182 -3.53 -6.79 8.41
C GLN A 182 -4.83 -6.45 9.15
N GLY A 183 -5.87 -6.12 8.41
CA GLY A 183 -7.18 -5.80 8.92
C GLY A 183 -8.31 -6.35 8.06
N ALA A 184 -9.53 -5.94 8.38
CA ALA A 184 -10.74 -6.37 7.71
C ALA A 184 -11.37 -5.21 6.92
N THR A 185 -11.65 -5.43 5.64
CA THR A 185 -12.54 -4.56 4.86
C THR A 185 -14.00 -4.92 5.11
N LEU A 186 -14.92 -4.06 4.67
CA LEU A 186 -16.35 -4.33 4.72
C LEU A 186 -16.71 -5.62 3.95
N GLU A 187 -16.11 -5.83 2.78
CA GLU A 187 -16.36 -7.00 1.93
C GLU A 187 -15.88 -8.30 2.59
N LEU A 188 -14.72 -8.25 3.26
CA LEU A 188 -14.21 -9.38 4.04
C LEU A 188 -15.12 -9.69 5.23
N ALA A 189 -15.56 -8.66 5.97
CA ALA A 189 -16.50 -8.84 7.08
C ALA A 189 -17.83 -9.43 6.61
N GLN A 190 -18.38 -8.96 5.49
CA GLN A 190 -19.61 -9.52 4.90
C GLN A 190 -19.43 -10.98 4.47
N THR A 191 -18.29 -11.30 3.86
CA THR A 191 -17.96 -12.67 3.45
C THR A 191 -17.82 -13.60 4.64
N PHE A 192 -17.13 -13.16 5.69
CA PHE A 192 -17.01 -13.88 6.95
C PHE A 192 -18.38 -14.17 7.57
N MET A 193 -19.24 -13.16 7.66
CA MET A 193 -20.59 -13.33 8.21
C MET A 193 -21.46 -14.28 7.39
N ARG A 194 -21.37 -14.23 6.05
CA ARG A 194 -22.05 -15.20 5.18
C ARG A 194 -21.54 -16.62 5.43
N ASN A 195 -20.24 -16.81 5.51
CA ASN A 195 -19.64 -18.13 5.76
C ASN A 195 -20.08 -18.71 7.12
N ILE A 196 -20.19 -17.87 8.16
CA ILE A 196 -20.73 -18.29 9.46
C ILE A 196 -22.19 -18.75 9.33
N GLN A 197 -23.02 -18.00 8.61
CA GLN A 197 -24.42 -18.33 8.40
C GLN A 197 -24.57 -19.65 7.63
N ASP A 198 -23.81 -19.82 6.55
CA ASP A 198 -23.82 -21.03 5.72
C ASP A 198 -23.34 -22.25 6.53
N TYR A 199 -22.25 -22.09 7.30
CA TYR A 199 -21.75 -23.15 8.18
C TYR A 199 -22.77 -23.53 9.25
N LYS A 200 -23.41 -22.54 9.87
CA LYS A 200 -24.47 -22.79 10.86
C LYS A 200 -25.67 -23.49 10.24
N ALA A 201 -26.13 -23.04 9.06
CA ALA A 201 -27.25 -23.66 8.37
C ALA A 201 -26.95 -25.13 8.05
N TRP A 202 -25.76 -25.41 7.50
CA TRP A 202 -25.31 -26.77 7.25
C TRP A 202 -25.22 -27.61 8.54
N PHE A 203 -24.73 -27.04 9.63
CA PHE A 203 -24.65 -27.73 10.92
C PHE A 203 -26.04 -28.04 11.52
N ASP A 204 -26.99 -27.10 11.41
CA ASP A 204 -28.37 -27.29 11.85
C ASP A 204 -29.09 -28.34 10.99
N GLU A 205 -28.83 -28.38 9.67
CA GLU A 205 -29.31 -29.45 8.79
C GLU A 205 -28.77 -30.82 9.23
N LEU A 206 -27.46 -30.93 9.50
CA LEU A 206 -26.85 -32.16 10.00
C LEU A 206 -27.52 -32.65 11.31
N ALA A 207 -27.84 -31.74 12.22
CA ALA A 207 -28.54 -32.08 13.46
C ALA A 207 -29.94 -32.65 13.19
N ALA A 208 -30.66 -32.14 12.18
CA ALA A 208 -31.95 -32.68 11.77
C ALA A 208 -31.85 -34.09 11.15
N TYR A 209 -30.70 -34.43 10.54
CA TYR A 209 -30.44 -35.77 9.99
C TYR A 209 -29.73 -36.72 10.98
N ALA A 210 -29.43 -36.28 12.20
CA ALA A 210 -28.65 -37.06 13.16
C ALA A 210 -29.23 -38.47 13.43
N ASP A 211 -30.56 -38.59 13.45
CA ASP A 211 -31.26 -39.87 13.65
C ASP A 211 -31.15 -40.83 12.46
N THR A 212 -30.72 -40.34 11.29
CA THR A 212 -30.47 -41.16 10.10
C THR A 212 -29.03 -41.70 10.04
N PHE A 213 -28.12 -41.22 10.89
CA PHE A 213 -26.76 -41.73 10.92
C PHE A 213 -26.73 -43.16 11.46
N PRO A 214 -25.86 -44.05 10.95
CA PRO A 214 -25.80 -45.45 11.38
C PRO A 214 -25.60 -45.64 12.90
N LEU A 215 -24.99 -44.65 13.56
CA LEU A 215 -24.73 -44.65 14.99
C LEU A 215 -25.56 -43.60 15.75
N GLY A 216 -26.47 -42.88 15.08
CA GLY A 216 -27.30 -41.84 15.68
C GLY A 216 -26.49 -40.83 16.50
N SER A 217 -26.90 -40.62 17.76
CA SER A 217 -26.19 -39.79 18.74
C SER A 217 -24.77 -40.27 19.09
N GLY A 218 -24.44 -41.54 18.84
CA GLY A 218 -23.10 -42.10 19.03
C GLY A 218 -22.10 -41.75 17.93
N THR A 219 -22.55 -41.10 16.84
CA THR A 219 -21.72 -40.82 15.66
C THR A 219 -20.52 -39.93 15.98
N ASP A 220 -20.70 -38.85 16.75
CA ASP A 220 -19.60 -37.96 17.13
C ASP A 220 -18.57 -38.68 18.00
N THR A 221 -19.01 -39.42 19.02
CA THR A 221 -18.12 -40.21 19.88
C THR A 221 -17.33 -41.26 19.08
N ALA A 222 -17.99 -41.96 18.16
CA ALA A 222 -17.33 -42.93 17.30
C ALA A 222 -16.29 -42.28 16.37
N PHE A 223 -16.60 -41.10 15.82
CA PHE A 223 -15.67 -40.34 14.99
C PHE A 223 -14.45 -39.85 15.80
N GLN A 224 -14.64 -39.38 17.04
CA GLN A 224 -13.53 -39.00 17.93
C GLN A 224 -12.63 -40.20 18.25
N ILE A 225 -13.23 -41.37 18.56
CA ILE A 225 -12.46 -42.60 18.78
C ILE A 225 -11.68 -42.97 17.51
N PHE A 226 -12.35 -42.95 16.35
CA PHE A 226 -11.71 -43.21 15.07
C PHE A 226 -10.52 -42.26 14.83
N GLN A 227 -10.69 -40.95 15.01
CA GLN A 227 -9.63 -39.96 14.86
C GLN A 227 -8.45 -40.22 15.81
N SER A 228 -8.70 -40.68 17.04
CA SER A 228 -7.65 -41.03 18.01
C SER A 228 -6.81 -42.24 17.58
N VAL A 229 -7.40 -43.19 16.86
CA VAL A 229 -6.71 -44.41 16.39
C VAL A 229 -6.28 -44.32 14.92
N ARG A 230 -6.75 -43.31 14.18
CA ARG A 230 -6.48 -43.11 12.75
C ARG A 230 -4.98 -43.17 12.42
N PRO A 231 -4.06 -42.50 13.15
CA PRO A 231 -2.63 -42.60 12.85
C PRO A 231 -2.10 -44.04 12.90
N LYS A 232 -2.63 -44.90 13.78
CA LYS A 232 -2.23 -46.31 13.88
C LYS A 232 -2.79 -47.15 12.74
N ILE A 233 -4.01 -46.87 12.32
CA ILE A 233 -4.65 -47.52 11.17
C ILE A 233 -3.88 -47.16 9.89
N ASP A 234 -3.61 -45.86 9.69
CA ASP A 234 -2.88 -45.35 8.54
C ASP A 234 -1.44 -45.90 8.52
N ASP A 235 -0.75 -45.96 9.66
CA ASP A 235 0.57 -46.61 9.79
C ASP A 235 0.50 -48.09 9.41
N TYR A 236 -0.44 -48.87 9.97
CA TYR A 236 -0.60 -50.29 9.62
C TYR A 236 -0.74 -50.51 8.10
N PHE A 237 -1.63 -49.77 7.43
CA PHE A 237 -1.83 -49.93 5.99
C PHE A 237 -0.63 -49.43 5.17
N THR A 238 0.05 -48.36 5.61
CA THR A 238 1.31 -47.90 5.00
C THR A 238 2.36 -48.99 5.07
N ARG A 239 2.48 -49.68 6.21
CA ARG A 239 3.40 -50.79 6.43
C ARG A 239 3.05 -52.00 5.57
N CYS A 240 1.76 -52.34 5.44
CA CYS A 240 1.32 -53.39 4.52
C CYS A 240 1.68 -53.08 3.07
N GLN A 241 1.53 -51.83 2.63
CA GLN A 241 1.93 -51.39 1.29
C GLN A 241 3.44 -51.47 1.08
N LEU A 242 4.24 -51.09 2.09
CA LEU A 242 5.70 -51.21 2.07
C LEU A 242 6.16 -52.66 1.93
N VAL A 243 5.58 -53.59 2.70
CA VAL A 243 5.91 -55.03 2.62
C VAL A 243 5.48 -55.62 1.27
N ALA A 244 4.33 -55.20 0.73
CA ALA A 244 3.90 -55.61 -0.60
C ALA A 244 4.83 -55.09 -1.71
N PHE A 245 5.48 -53.95 -1.51
CA PHE A 245 6.45 -53.37 -2.44
C PHE A 245 7.85 -54.03 -2.33
N ASP A 246 8.37 -54.19 -1.10
CA ASP A 246 9.63 -54.89 -0.82
C ASP A 246 9.48 -55.73 0.45
N VAL A 247 9.54 -57.06 0.31
CA VAL A 247 9.35 -58.02 1.41
C VAL A 247 10.35 -57.83 2.55
N ARG A 248 11.54 -57.27 2.27
CA ARG A 248 12.57 -56.99 3.30
C ARG A 248 12.14 -55.89 4.27
N ALA A 249 11.12 -55.11 3.92
CA ALA A 249 10.54 -54.14 4.84
C ALA A 249 9.90 -54.83 6.07
N SER A 250 9.54 -56.12 6.01
CA SER A 250 8.93 -56.80 7.17
C SER A 250 9.86 -56.93 8.37
N ASP A 251 11.18 -56.91 8.17
CA ASP A 251 12.15 -57.10 9.24
C ASP A 251 12.36 -55.85 10.10
N ALA A 252 11.87 -54.69 9.65
CA ALA A 252 12.04 -53.38 10.28
C ALA A 252 10.74 -52.79 10.86
N LEU A 253 9.64 -53.56 10.83
CA LEU A 253 8.28 -53.13 11.21
C LEU A 253 7.87 -53.72 12.56
#